data_AF-A0A9D2BLU8-F1
#
_entry.id   AF-A0A9D2BLU8-F1
#
_cell.length_a   1.000
_cell.length_b   1.000
_cell.length_c   1.000
_cell.angle_alpha   90.00
_cell.angle_beta   90.00
_cell.angle_gamma   90.00
#
_symmetry.space_group_name_H-M   'P 1'
#
loop_
_entity.id
_entity.type
_entity.pdbx_description
1 polymer ?
#
loop_
_entity_poly.entity_id
_entity_poly.type
_entity_poly.pdbx_seq_one_letter_code
_entity_poly.pdbx_strand_id
1 'polypeptide(L)' 'MNNSKKDDLDTKIALFRYELIIPVLNRTYPDRSALQYFKRIASAPLKYPDGTSKEYSFQTIRYWYDTYQKEGFSGLM' A
#
# COMPACT_ATOMS: atom_id res chain seq x y z
N MET A 1 10.45 19.02 -18.88
CA MET A 1 9.11 19.05 -18.25
C MET A 1 8.51 17.66 -17.96
N ASN A 2 9.22 16.53 -18.21
CA ASN A 2 8.62 15.19 -18.14
C ASN A 2 8.90 14.40 -16.85
N ASN A 3 9.89 14.82 -16.05
CA ASN A 3 10.25 14.10 -14.82
C ASN A 3 9.27 14.39 -13.69
N SER A 4 8.92 15.66 -13.50
CA SER A 4 8.09 16.12 -12.37
C SER A 4 6.70 15.49 -12.30
N LYS A 5 6.10 15.14 -13.45
CA LYS A 5 4.80 14.44 -13.49
C LYS A 5 4.92 12.96 -13.13
N LYS A 6 6.07 12.34 -13.46
CA LYS A 6 6.37 10.96 -13.09
C LYS A 6 6.66 10.88 -11.59
N ASP A 7 7.47 11.79 -11.06
CA ASP A 7 7.79 11.90 -9.64
C ASP A 7 6.51 12.08 -8.78
N ASP A 8 5.54 12.86 -9.27
CA ASP A 8 4.21 13.04 -8.63
C ASP A 8 3.36 11.75 -8.65
N LEU A 9 3.38 11.00 -9.75
CA LEU A 9 2.66 9.72 -9.84
C LEU A 9 3.27 8.65 -8.93
N ASP A 10 4.60 8.52 -8.94
CA ASP A 10 5.32 7.57 -8.08
C ASP A 10 5.08 7.88 -6.60
N THR A 11 5.07 9.16 -6.23
CA THR A 11 4.71 9.61 -4.87
C THR A 11 3.27 9.25 -4.51
N LYS A 12 2.31 9.45 -5.41
CA LYS A 12 0.89 9.09 -5.18
C LYS A 12 0.72 7.57 -4.99
N ILE A 13 1.45 6.77 -5.77
CA ILE A 13 1.44 5.31 -5.63
C ILE A 13 2.05 4.90 -4.28
N ALA A 14 3.16 5.52 -3.90
CA ALA A 14 3.80 5.26 -2.60
C ALA A 14 2.89 5.62 -1.43
N LEU A 15 2.20 6.77 -1.48
CA LEU A 15 1.21 7.17 -0.48
C LEU A 15 0.06 6.17 -0.40
N PHE A 16 -0.51 5.75 -1.54
CA PHE A 16 -1.55 4.73 -1.57
C PHE A 16 -1.10 3.41 -0.91
N ARG A 17 0.10 2.91 -1.26
CA ARG A 17 0.65 1.69 -0.65
C ARG A 17 0.90 1.88 0.85
N TYR A 18 1.39 3.05 1.23
CA TYR A 18 1.68 3.41 2.63
C TYR A 18 0.40 3.40 3.46
N GLU A 19 -0.69 4.03 3.00
CA GLU A 19 -1.99 4.04 3.67
C GLU A 19 -2.51 2.64 3.99
N LEU A 20 -2.30 1.68 3.09
CA LEU A 20 -2.71 0.29 3.31
C LEU A 20 -1.92 -0.42 4.41
N ILE A 21 -0.67 -0.03 4.64
CA ILE A 21 0.21 -0.68 5.62
C ILE A 21 0.29 0.08 6.96
N ILE A 22 -0.10 1.36 7.01
CA ILE A 22 -0.13 2.18 8.24
C ILE A 22 -0.83 1.45 9.40
N PRO A 23 -2.03 0.83 9.22
CA PRO A 23 -2.68 0.16 10.33
C PRO A 23 -1.84 -0.96 10.93
N VAL A 24 -1.07 -1.68 10.11
CA VAL A 24 -0.18 -2.75 10.56
C VAL A 24 1.06 -2.19 11.26
N LEU A 25 1.66 -1.13 10.72
CA LEU A 25 2.79 -0.44 11.33
C LEU A 25 2.44 0.09 12.73
N ASN A 26 1.26 0.70 12.87
CA ASN A 26 0.81 1.31 14.12
C ASN A 26 0.05 0.33 15.03
N ARG A 27 -0.15 -0.92 14.59
CA ARG A 27 -0.96 -1.94 15.29
C ARG A 27 -2.39 -1.46 15.62
N THR A 28 -2.99 -0.68 14.73
CA THR A 28 -4.34 -0.12 14.88
C THR A 28 -5.39 -0.86 14.04
N TYR A 29 -5.06 -2.04 13.49
CA TYR A 29 -6.01 -2.88 12.78
C TYR A 29 -6.92 -3.66 13.77
N PRO A 30 -8.21 -3.84 13.44
CA PRO A 30 -9.16 -4.55 14.32
C PRO A 30 -9.03 -6.08 14.25
N ASP A 31 -8.34 -6.59 13.24
CA ASP A 31 -8.19 -8.02 12.98
C ASP A 31 -7.29 -8.72 14.01
N ARG A 32 -7.43 -10.04 14.18
CA ARG A 32 -6.63 -10.80 15.16
C ARG A 32 -5.14 -10.87 14.80
N SER A 33 -4.79 -10.61 13.55
CA SER A 33 -3.40 -10.57 13.08
C SER A 33 -3.27 -9.73 11.82
N ALA A 34 -2.05 -9.23 11.56
CA ALA A 34 -1.72 -8.49 10.34
C ALA A 34 -2.07 -9.27 9.05
N LEU A 35 -1.90 -10.60 9.07
CA LEU A 35 -2.27 -11.45 7.94
C LEU A 35 -3.78 -11.44 7.67
N GLN A 36 -4.61 -11.46 8.72
CA GLN A 36 -6.07 -11.37 8.55
C GLN A 36 -6.47 -9.99 8.05
N TYR A 37 -5.84 -8.93 8.55
CA TYR A 37 -6.00 -7.58 8.03
C TYR A 37 -5.72 -7.51 6.52
N PHE A 38 -4.56 -8.02 6.07
CA PHE A 38 -4.21 -8.02 4.65
C PHE A 38 -5.21 -8.82 3.79
N LYS A 39 -5.69 -9.97 4.29
CA LYS A 39 -6.72 -10.74 3.58
C LYS A 39 -8.04 -9.97 3.46
N ARG A 40 -8.45 -9.26 4.52
CA ARG A 40 -9.69 -8.48 4.52
C ARG A 40 -9.62 -7.33 3.53
N ILE A 41 -8.55 -6.54 3.54
CA ILE A 41 -8.45 -5.40 2.60
C ILE A 41 -8.22 -5.84 1.15
N ALA A 42 -7.64 -7.04 0.94
CA ALA A 42 -7.50 -7.65 -0.39
C ALA A 42 -8.79 -8.33 -0.90
N SER A 43 -9.84 -8.43 -0.09
CA SER A 43 -11.09 -9.11 -0.48
C SER A 43 -11.96 -8.31 -1.46
N ALA A 44 -11.60 -7.05 -1.70
CA ALA A 44 -12.29 -6.16 -2.64
C ALA A 44 -11.27 -5.35 -3.46
N PRO A 45 -11.64 -4.86 -4.65
CA PRO A 45 -10.81 -3.97 -5.43
C PRO A 45 -10.41 -2.71 -4.65
N LEU A 46 -9.12 -2.38 -4.66
CA LEU A 46 -8.59 -1.21 -3.99
C LEU A 46 -8.64 0.01 -4.91
N LYS A 47 -9.12 1.13 -4.39
CA LYS A 47 -9.26 2.37 -5.13
C LYS A 47 -7.91 3.08 -5.23
N TYR A 48 -7.44 3.30 -6.45
CA TYR A 48 -6.24 4.04 -6.76
C TYR A 48 -6.48 5.56 -6.69
N PRO A 49 -5.41 6.36 -6.52
CA PRO A 49 -5.50 7.83 -6.53
C PRO A 49 -6.04 8.42 -7.83
N ASP A 50 -5.95 7.68 -8.95
CA ASP A 50 -6.49 8.06 -10.25
C ASP A 50 -8.01 7.76 -10.39
N GLY A 51 -8.63 7.20 -9.36
CA GLY A 51 -10.04 6.83 -9.34
C GLY A 51 -10.33 5.43 -9.91
N THR A 52 -9.33 4.74 -10.46
CA THR A 52 -9.49 3.35 -10.90
C THR A 52 -9.54 2.40 -9.71
N SER A 53 -10.05 1.20 -9.92
CA SER A 53 -10.03 0.12 -8.92
C SER A 53 -9.22 -1.04 -9.46
N LYS A 54 -8.33 -1.58 -8.63
CA LYS A 54 -7.45 -2.69 -8.99
C LYS A 54 -7.46 -3.76 -7.90
N GLU A 55 -7.47 -5.01 -8.32
CA GLU A 55 -7.38 -6.14 -7.41
C GLU A 55 -5.91 -6.43 -7.08
N TYR A 56 -5.64 -6.67 -5.79
CA TYR A 56 -4.33 -7.07 -5.31
C TYR A 56 -4.46 -8.29 -4.42
N SER A 57 -3.52 -9.21 -4.54
CA SER A 57 -3.41 -10.30 -3.57
C SER A 57 -2.99 -9.74 -2.21
N PHE A 58 -3.41 -10.40 -1.13
CA PHE A 58 -2.92 -10.06 0.22
C PHE A 58 -1.40 -10.20 0.34
N GLN A 59 -0.77 -11.04 -0.48
CA GLN A 59 0.68 -11.23 -0.53
C GLN A 59 1.39 -10.00 -1.08
N THR A 60 0.80 -9.32 -2.07
CA THR A 60 1.32 -8.07 -2.63
C THR A 60 1.32 -6.97 -1.58
N ILE A 61 0.23 -6.84 -0.82
CA ILE A 61 0.13 -5.80 0.22
C ILE A 61 1.11 -6.10 1.37
N ARG A 62 1.24 -7.38 1.74
CA ARG A 62 2.27 -7.81 2.71
C ARG A 62 3.69 -7.50 2.21
N TYR A 63 3.96 -7.72 0.92
CA TYR A 63 5.25 -7.39 0.34
C TYR A 63 5.56 -5.89 0.47
N TRP A 64 4.59 -5.00 0.22
CA TRP A 64 4.80 -3.56 0.45
C TRP A 64 5.12 -3.22 1.90
N TYR A 65 4.49 -3.90 2.87
CA TYR A 65 4.84 -3.75 4.27
C TYR A 65 6.30 -4.18 4.53
N ASP A 66 6.70 -5.37 4.05
CA ASP A 66 8.06 -5.89 4.23
C ASP A 66 9.11 -4.98 3.55
N THR A 67 8.80 -4.45 2.36
CA THR A 67 9.66 -3.51 1.63
C THR A 67 9.77 -2.18 2.38
N TYR A 68 8.67 -1.62 2.87
CA TYR A 68 8.72 -0.40 3.67
C TYR A 68 9.56 -0.57 4.94
N GLN A 69 9.48 -1.72 5.62
CA GLN A 69 10.32 -1.97 6.79
C GLN A 69 11.82 -1.98 6.48
N LYS A 70 12.21 -2.33 5.25
CA LYS A 70 13.61 -2.43 4.81
C LYS A 70 14.14 -1.13 4.20
N GLU A 71 13.31 -0.49 3.38
CA GLU A 71 13.74 0.58 2.45
C GLU A 71 13.03 1.91 2.72
N GLY A 72 12.15 1.96 3.72
CA GLY A 72 11.34 3.14 4.04
C GLY A 72 10.37 3.50 2.92
N PHE A 73 9.98 4.77 2.87
CA PHE A 73 9.01 5.27 1.89
C PHE A 73 9.49 5.14 0.44
N SER A 74 10.81 5.22 0.21
CA SER A 74 11.40 5.04 -1.13
C SER A 74 11.15 3.65 -1.72
N GLY A 75 11.04 2.61 -0.89
CA GLY A 75 10.71 1.27 -1.37
C GLY A 75 9.23 1.10 -1.77
N LEU A 76 8.41 2.13 -1.57
CA LEU A 76 6.99 2.13 -1.97
C LEU A 76 6.73 2.87 -3.27
N MET A 77 7.72 3.53 -3.88
CA MET A 77 7.59 4.12 -5.22
C MET A 77 7.63 2.99 -6.27
#